data_AF-F3GFV9-F1
#
_entry.id   AF-F3GFV9-F1
#
_cell.length_a   1.000
_cell.length_b   1.000
_cell.length_c   1.000
_cell.angle_alpha   90.00
_cell.angle_beta   90.00
_cell.angle_gamma   90.00
#
_symmetry.space_group_name_H-M   'P 1'
#
loop_
_entity.id
_entity.type
_entity.pdbx_description
1 polymer ?
#
loop_
_entity_poly.entity_id
_entity_poly.type
_entity_poly.pdbx_seq_one_letter_code
_entity_poly.pdbx_strand_id
1 'polypeptide(L)'
;MSTTRLTMAQALVKFLDNQYVEVDGVQSKFVAGIFTIFGHGNVLGLGQALEQDSGDLVVHQGRNEQGMCHAAIGFAKQHLRRKIYACSSSVGPGAANMVTAAATASANRIPLLLLPGDVYASRPAA
;
A
#
# COMPACT_ATOMS: atom_id res chain seq x y z
N MET A 1 -15.63 -0.47 -26.59
CA MET A 1 -14.67 -0.71 -25.49
C MET A 1 -14.98 -2.05 -24.87
N SER A 2 -14.01 -2.97 -24.83
CA SER A 2 -14.12 -4.18 -24.00
C SER A 2 -13.85 -3.80 -22.55
N THR A 3 -14.63 -4.35 -21.62
CA THR A 3 -14.41 -4.17 -20.18
C THR A 3 -13.71 -5.39 -19.61
N THR A 4 -12.83 -5.18 -18.63
CA THR A 4 -12.18 -6.27 -17.89
C THR A 4 -12.80 -6.37 -16.50
N ARG A 5 -13.22 -7.57 -16.11
CA ARG A 5 -13.72 -7.84 -14.75
C ARG A 5 -12.53 -8.15 -13.84
N LEU A 6 -12.40 -7.39 -12.75
CA LEU A 6 -11.34 -7.54 -11.74
C LEU A 6 -11.96 -7.57 -10.34
N THR A 7 -11.29 -8.23 -9.39
CA THR A 7 -11.57 -8.01 -7.97
C THR A 7 -11.11 -6.61 -7.56
N MET A 8 -11.61 -6.10 -6.43
CA MET A 8 -11.16 -4.81 -5.92
C MET A 8 -9.64 -4.79 -5.69
N ALA A 9 -9.07 -5.85 -5.11
CA ALA A 9 -7.64 -5.95 -4.85
C ALA A 9 -6.81 -6.00 -6.15
N GLN A 10 -7.26 -6.73 -7.18
CA GLN A 10 -6.61 -6.73 -8.49
C GLN A 10 -6.66 -5.34 -9.14
N ALA A 11 -7.80 -4.65 -9.06
CA ALA A 11 -7.93 -3.28 -9.55
C ALA A 11 -7.02 -2.32 -8.78
N LEU A 12 -6.88 -2.48 -7.46
CA LEU A 12 -5.98 -1.69 -6.62
C LEU A 12 -4.52 -1.88 -7.02
N VAL A 13 -4.06 -3.12 -7.15
CA VAL A 13 -2.67 -3.44 -7.54
C VAL A 13 -2.36 -2.83 -8.92
N LYS A 14 -3.23 -3.06 -9.91
CA LYS A 14 -3.08 -2.47 -11.25
C LYS A 14 -3.12 -0.95 -11.23
N PHE A 15 -4.00 -0.36 -10.42
CA PHE A 15 -4.08 1.08 -10.28
C PHE A 15 -2.77 1.63 -9.71
N LEU A 16 -2.28 1.10 -8.59
CA LEU A 16 -1.03 1.54 -7.95
C LEU A 16 0.17 1.40 -8.88
N ASP A 17 0.24 0.29 -9.62
CA ASP A 17 1.29 0.03 -10.61
C ASP A 17 1.27 1.03 -11.78
N ASN A 18 0.14 1.69 -12.04
CA ASN A 18 0.00 2.66 -13.13
C ASN A 18 -0.05 4.11 -12.62
N GLN A 19 0.51 4.40 -11.45
CA GLN A 19 0.62 5.77 -10.94
C GLN A 19 1.95 6.41 -11.34
N TYR A 20 1.87 7.61 -11.92
CA TYR A 20 3.01 8.37 -12.39
C TYR A 20 2.97 9.80 -11.83
N VAL A 21 4.15 10.36 -11.65
CA VAL A 21 4.37 11.75 -11.26
C VAL A 21 5.26 12.40 -12.31
N GLU A 22 4.91 13.62 -12.69
CA GLU A 22 5.71 14.46 -13.57
C GLU A 22 6.32 15.62 -12.77
N VAL A 23 7.63 15.78 -12.84
CA VAL A 23 8.34 16.93 -12.26
C VAL A 23 9.37 17.40 -13.26
N ASP A 24 9.40 18.70 -13.54
CA ASP A 24 10.34 19.33 -14.47
C ASP A 24 10.33 18.68 -15.88
N GLY A 25 9.15 18.25 -16.33
CA GLY A 25 8.95 17.57 -17.63
C GLY A 25 9.41 16.11 -17.68
N VAL A 26 9.87 15.55 -16.55
CA VAL A 26 10.26 14.14 -16.44
C VAL A 26 9.17 13.35 -15.73
N GLN A 27 8.55 12.42 -16.47
CA GLN A 27 7.59 11.48 -15.89
C GLN A 27 8.30 10.27 -15.29
N SER A 28 7.90 9.88 -14.09
CA SER A 28 8.42 8.68 -13.42
C SER A 28 7.35 7.97 -12.60
N LYS A 29 7.52 6.68 -12.38
CA LYS A 29 6.61 5.86 -11.59
C LYS A 29 6.59 6.32 -10.14
N PHE A 30 5.39 6.58 -9.60
CA PHE A 30 5.21 7.13 -8.25
C PHE A 30 5.21 6.04 -7.17
N VAL A 31 4.52 4.92 -7.41
CA VAL A 31 4.50 3.79 -6.47
C VAL A 31 5.53 2.77 -6.90
N ALA A 32 6.58 2.60 -6.10
CA ALA A 32 7.66 1.65 -6.37
C ALA A 32 7.31 0.22 -5.95
N GLY A 33 6.34 0.07 -5.05
CA GLY A 33 5.92 -1.24 -4.55
C GLY A 33 5.12 -1.17 -3.26
N ILE A 34 5.04 -2.30 -2.56
CA ILE A 34 4.23 -2.46 -1.35
C ILE A 34 5.01 -3.24 -0.29
N PHE A 35 5.06 -2.70 0.93
CA PHE A 35 5.36 -3.46 2.15
C PHE A 35 4.09 -4.12 2.66
N THR A 36 4.17 -5.40 3.00
CA THR A 36 3.02 -6.14 3.52
C THR A 36 3.42 -7.13 4.59
N ILE A 37 2.60 -7.22 5.63
CA ILE A 37 2.55 -8.37 6.53
C ILE A 37 1.22 -9.06 6.26
N PHE A 38 1.29 -10.27 5.69
CA PHE A 38 0.11 -11.04 5.36
C PHE A 38 -0.51 -11.66 6.61
N GLY A 39 -1.80 -11.41 6.78
CA GLY A 39 -2.67 -12.05 7.77
C GLY A 39 -4.09 -12.15 7.24
N HIS A 40 -5.00 -12.73 8.02
CA HIS A 40 -6.37 -13.05 7.57
C HIS A 40 -7.09 -11.87 6.88
N GLY A 41 -6.93 -10.64 7.37
CA GLY A 41 -7.59 -9.45 6.83
C GLY A 41 -7.06 -8.90 5.49
N ASN A 42 -5.90 -9.35 4.99
CA ASN A 42 -5.33 -8.83 3.73
C ASN A 42 -4.79 -9.92 2.78
N VAL A 43 -4.48 -11.12 3.28
CA VAL A 43 -3.85 -12.19 2.49
C VAL A 43 -4.72 -12.69 1.34
N LEU A 44 -6.02 -12.93 1.58
CA LEU A 44 -6.92 -13.51 0.59
C LEU A 44 -7.32 -12.51 -0.52
N GLY A 45 -7.18 -11.21 -0.27
CA GLY A 45 -7.46 -10.16 -1.26
C GLY A 45 -6.19 -9.64 -1.90
N LEU A 46 -5.44 -8.83 -1.14
CA LEU A 46 -4.23 -8.17 -1.63
C LEU A 46 -3.10 -9.18 -1.90
N GLY A 47 -2.92 -10.17 -1.04
CA GLY A 47 -1.91 -11.22 -1.24
C GLY A 47 -2.13 -11.99 -2.53
N GLN A 48 -3.35 -12.48 -2.75
CA GLN A 48 -3.75 -13.15 -3.99
C GLN A 48 -3.56 -12.26 -5.23
N ALA A 49 -3.94 -10.98 -5.16
CA ALA A 49 -3.78 -10.05 -6.29
C ALA A 49 -2.30 -9.84 -6.65
N LEU A 50 -1.44 -9.64 -5.65
CA LEU A 50 0.00 -9.45 -5.85
C LEU A 50 0.70 -10.72 -6.35
N GLU A 51 0.26 -11.89 -5.90
CA GLU A 51 0.77 -13.18 -6.38
C GLU A 51 0.40 -13.43 -7.85
N GLN A 52 -0.84 -13.08 -8.24
CA GLN A 52 -1.31 -13.28 -9.61
C GLN A 52 -0.65 -12.34 -10.62
N ASP A 53 -0.59 -11.05 -10.30
CA ASP A 53 -0.03 -10.02 -11.17
C ASP A 53 0.28 -8.76 -10.34
N SER A 54 1.54 -8.61 -9.96
CA SER A 54 2.03 -7.41 -9.27
C SER A 54 2.46 -6.28 -10.21
N GLY A 55 2.39 -6.47 -11.53
CA GLY A 55 3.00 -5.54 -12.49
C GLY A 55 4.50 -5.39 -12.23
N ASP A 56 4.98 -4.15 -12.12
CA ASP A 56 6.37 -3.87 -11.70
C ASP A 56 6.47 -3.46 -10.21
N LEU A 57 5.42 -3.64 -9.41
CA LEU A 57 5.46 -3.32 -7.99
C LEU A 57 6.37 -4.30 -7.24
N VAL A 58 7.38 -3.77 -6.55
CA VAL A 58 8.24 -4.59 -5.70
C VAL A 58 7.50 -4.92 -4.39
N VAL A 59 7.28 -6.19 -4.12
CA VAL A 59 6.64 -6.66 -2.89
C VAL A 59 7.68 -6.98 -1.82
N HIS A 60 7.59 -6.31 -0.68
CA HIS A 60 8.47 -6.51 0.47
C HIS A 60 7.69 -7.13 1.62
N GLN A 61 8.15 -8.26 2.13
CA GLN A 61 7.57 -8.88 3.32
C GLN A 61 8.09 -8.17 4.58
N GLY A 62 7.19 -7.48 5.28
CA GLY A 62 7.47 -6.88 6.58
C GLY A 62 7.57 -7.91 7.71
N ARG A 63 8.21 -7.52 8.81
CA ARG A 63 8.24 -8.28 10.08
C ARG A 63 7.67 -7.48 11.26
N ASN A 64 7.48 -6.19 11.09
CA ASN A 64 6.90 -5.26 12.04
C ASN A 64 6.24 -4.12 11.28
N GLU A 65 4.95 -3.85 11.53
CA GLU A 65 4.19 -2.87 10.75
C GLU A 65 4.68 -1.43 10.95
N GLN A 66 5.09 -1.07 12.17
CA GLN A 66 5.65 0.25 12.43
C GLN A 66 6.99 0.44 11.66
N GLY A 67 7.86 -0.56 11.72
CA GLY A 67 9.18 -0.55 11.08
C GLY A 67 9.09 -0.45 9.56
N MET A 68 8.19 -1.21 8.92
CA MET A 68 8.00 -1.10 7.47
C MET A 68 7.45 0.27 7.06
N CYS A 69 6.55 0.86 7.85
CA CYS A 69 6.05 2.20 7.57
C CYS A 69 7.15 3.27 7.73
N HIS A 70 8.03 3.14 8.72
CA HIS A 70 9.20 4.02 8.84
C HIS A 70 10.21 3.84 7.71
N ALA A 71 10.40 2.62 7.22
CA ALA A 71 11.22 2.37 6.03
C ALA A 71 10.61 3.05 4.78
N ALA A 72 9.29 2.95 4.59
CA ALA A 72 8.59 3.64 3.50
C ALA A 72 8.70 5.19 3.61
N ILE A 73 8.61 5.74 4.83
CA ILE A 73 8.87 7.16 5.10
C ILE A 73 10.30 7.55 4.70
N GLY A 74 11.29 6.74 5.08
CA GLY A 74 12.70 6.95 4.75
C GLY A 74 12.94 6.95 3.25
N PHE A 75 12.37 5.96 2.55
CA PHE A 75 12.41 5.85 1.09
C PHE A 75 11.79 7.08 0.42
N ALA A 76 10.58 7.48 0.84
CA ALA A 76 9.92 8.66 0.28
C ALA A 76 10.74 9.94 0.49
N LYS A 77 11.35 10.11 1.66
CA LYS A 77 12.27 11.23 1.93
C LYS A 77 13.50 11.20 1.02
N GLN A 78 14.15 10.05 0.88
CA GLN A 78 15.33 9.87 0.03
C GLN A 78 15.02 10.18 -1.44
N HIS A 79 13.81 9.88 -1.90
CA HIS A 79 13.33 10.19 -3.25
C HIS A 79 12.64 11.55 -3.37
N LEU A 80 12.92 12.49 -2.48
CA LEU A 80 12.35 13.86 -2.51
C LEU A 80 10.82 13.89 -2.58
N ARG A 81 10.15 12.90 -1.98
CA ARG A 81 8.69 12.69 -1.98
C ARG A 81 8.09 12.37 -3.35
N ARG A 82 8.93 12.03 -4.34
CA ARG A 82 8.52 11.70 -5.72
C ARG A 82 8.31 10.19 -5.94
N LYS A 83 8.63 9.36 -4.95
CA LYS A 83 8.35 7.92 -4.97
C LYS A 83 7.92 7.45 -3.59
N ILE A 84 7.06 6.43 -3.54
CA ILE A 84 6.59 5.83 -2.29
C ILE A 84 6.57 4.31 -2.37
N TYR A 85 6.61 3.69 -1.19
CA TYR A 85 6.09 2.35 -0.96
C TYR A 85 4.75 2.45 -0.22
N ALA A 86 3.73 1.72 -0.67
CA ALA A 86 2.52 1.54 0.12
C ALA A 86 2.79 0.56 1.27
N CYS A 87 2.07 0.66 2.38
CA CYS A 87 2.18 -0.25 3.52
C CYS A 87 0.82 -0.88 3.82
N SER A 88 0.74 -2.20 3.78
CA SER A 88 -0.47 -2.95 4.15
C SER A 88 -0.25 -3.73 5.44
N SER A 89 -1.28 -3.74 6.28
CA SER A 89 -1.37 -4.59 7.46
C SER A 89 -2.63 -5.45 7.39
N SER A 90 -2.68 -6.49 8.21
CA SER A 90 -3.96 -7.13 8.54
C SER A 90 -4.84 -6.21 9.40
N VAL A 91 -5.97 -6.73 9.86
CA VAL A 91 -6.93 -6.03 10.73
C VAL A 91 -6.45 -5.97 12.19
N GLY A 92 -6.93 -4.97 12.94
CA GLY A 92 -6.76 -4.89 14.40
C GLY A 92 -5.35 -4.46 14.81
N PRO A 93 -4.57 -5.28 15.55
CA PRO A 93 -3.26 -4.88 16.09
C PRO A 93 -2.26 -4.42 15.02
N GLY A 94 -2.25 -5.08 13.85
CA GLY A 94 -1.36 -4.69 12.76
C GLY A 94 -1.67 -3.29 12.23
N ALA A 95 -2.96 -2.93 12.15
CA ALA A 95 -3.38 -1.58 11.77
C ALA A 95 -2.99 -0.54 12.83
N ALA A 96 -3.20 -0.86 14.11
CA ALA A 96 -2.82 0.02 15.23
C ALA A 96 -1.30 0.29 15.26
N ASN A 97 -0.47 -0.70 14.94
CA ASN A 97 0.99 -0.55 14.88
C ASN A 97 1.46 0.48 13.83
N MET A 98 0.65 0.79 12.81
CA MET A 98 1.00 1.79 11.79
C MET A 98 0.76 3.24 12.25
N VAL A 99 0.00 3.46 13.35
CA VAL A 99 -0.44 4.80 13.78
C VAL A 99 0.73 5.73 14.12
N THR A 100 1.76 5.23 14.80
CA THR A 100 2.97 6.03 15.13
C THR A 100 3.67 6.53 13.87
N ALA A 101 3.77 5.67 12.84
CA ALA A 101 4.36 6.05 11.57
C ALA A 101 3.46 7.02 10.80
N ALA A 102 2.14 6.84 10.84
CA ALA A 102 1.17 7.77 10.26
C ALA A 102 1.30 9.18 10.86
N ALA A 103 1.36 9.28 12.19
CA ALA A 103 1.57 10.54 12.90
C ALA A 103 2.91 11.20 12.51
N THR A 104 3.98 10.40 12.43
CA THR A 104 5.30 10.87 12.01
C THR A 104 5.30 11.41 10.58
N ALA A 105 4.68 10.68 9.64
CA ALA A 105 4.58 11.09 8.24
C ALA A 105 3.79 12.40 8.09
N SER A 106 2.63 12.50 8.75
CA SER A 106 1.78 13.69 8.76
C SER A 106 2.51 14.91 9.32
N ALA A 107 3.15 14.79 10.49
CA ALA A 107 3.88 15.89 11.11
C ALA A 107 5.03 16.42 10.22
N ASN A 108 5.64 15.55 9.42
CA ASN A 108 6.77 15.88 8.55
C ASN A 108 6.38 16.16 7.09
N ARG A 109 5.09 16.12 6.75
CA ARG A 109 4.55 16.27 5.38
C ARG A 109 5.24 15.30 4.40
N ILE A 110 5.24 14.03 4.75
CA ILE A 110 5.80 12.94 3.95
C ILE A 110 4.65 12.08 3.45
N PRO A 111 4.56 11.80 2.14
CA PRO A 111 3.51 10.91 1.62
C PRO A 111 3.75 9.49 2.14
N LEU A 112 2.71 8.92 2.75
CA LEU A 112 2.68 7.53 3.22
C LEU A 112 1.29 6.97 2.94
N LEU A 113 1.21 5.96 2.07
CA LEU A 113 -0.05 5.27 1.77
C LEU A 113 -0.18 4.06 2.69
N LEU A 114 -1.22 4.06 3.53
CA LEU A 114 -1.54 2.96 4.43
C LEU A 114 -2.79 2.22 3.92
N LEU A 115 -2.70 0.90 3.86
CA LEU A 115 -3.76 -0.02 3.44
C LEU A 115 -4.06 -0.99 4.60
N PRO A 116 -4.67 -0.50 5.69
CA PRO A 116 -5.08 -1.37 6.79
C PRO A 116 -6.21 -2.30 6.32
N GLY A 117 -6.06 -3.60 6.57
CA GLY A 117 -7.16 -4.54 6.44
C GLY A 117 -8.25 -4.26 7.47
N ASP A 118 -9.48 -4.68 7.17
CA ASP A 118 -10.62 -4.59 8.06
C ASP A 118 -11.43 -5.89 8.02
N VAL A 119 -12.38 -6.04 8.95
CA VAL A 119 -13.38 -7.11 8.90
C VAL A 119 -14.32 -6.91 7.72
N TYR A 120 -14.98 -7.98 7.29
CA TYR A 120 -16.03 -7.87 6.27
C TYR A 120 -17.09 -6.87 6.74
N ALA A 121 -17.48 -5.98 5.83
CA ALA A 121 -18.68 -5.17 6.00
C ALA A 121 -19.92 -6.09 5.86
N SER A 122 -20.14 -6.96 6.85
CA SER A 122 -21.42 -7.63 7.01
C SER A 122 -22.41 -6.56 7.48
N ARG A 123 -23.41 -6.23 6.66
CA ARG A 123 -24.63 -5.63 7.19
C ARG A 123 -25.23 -6.67 8.15
N PRO A 124 -25.34 -6.41 9.46
CA PRO A 124 -26.30 -7.16 10.25
C PRO A 124 -27.65 -6.84 9.61
N ALA A 125 -28.38 -7.87 9.17
CA ALA A 125 -29.79 -7.66 8.85
C ALA A 125 -30.43 -7.08 10.12
N ALA A 126 -30.96 -5.87 9.99
CA ALA A 126 -31.80 -5.26 11.02
C ALA A 126 -33.08 -6.08 11.18
#